data_AF-A0AA39M8J5-F1
#
_entry.id   AF-A0AA39M8J5-F1
#
_cell.length_a   1.000
_cell.length_b   1.000
_cell.length_c   1.000
_cell.angle_alpha   90.00
_cell.angle_beta   90.00
_cell.angle_gamma   90.00
#
_symmetry.space_group_name_H-M   'P 1'
#
loop_
_entity.id
_entity.type
_entity.pdbx_description
1 polymer ?
#
loop_
_entity_poly.entity_id
_entity_poly.type
_entity_poly.pdbx_seq_one_letter_code
_entity_poly.pdbx_strand_id
1 'polypeptide(L)'
;MKVLLVLLCILSLLNGEGVQTERKVACLEGFRPLKLHSDGQWKVLHFNWHTQSAPRDCSDDTVSKICRKAFADVAFGLKGESVDIHYTKVHRTSDRVRPTTKWKNGALEFQEYTCQDYVRSQELVSQNGSWSDRILATKHSSCLTEDDWMRIIIEKCGEFPSEHEFGGSCGKAGLHLEAVFLCNRTLEDTKRTFLAIMENVLSNYTEKIASLMENEIYRLKVQKKEDRYYRLLQKKGESAKRIGMITALEEEFDHNQFWTDEDSFLFTSKMTAELNAKHRLLQRGFKRASMIFKIVSNLIYGKEVDEKVIKHFTGLFAEPYILEFIADDAMTGVFPELKEELHDYWVHEICMKNTPMLQKELLNGEERPLTYIELLQMYVNIVDGKELGLEAKKPSGTDAL
;
A
#
# COMPACT_ATOMS: atom_id res chain seq x y z
N MET A 1 36.70 -7.80 -29.47
CA MET A 1 37.54 -8.00 -28.26
C MET A 1 37.55 -6.82 -27.29
N LYS A 2 37.72 -5.56 -27.72
CA LYS A 2 37.75 -4.39 -26.81
C LYS A 2 36.42 -4.12 -26.06
N VAL A 3 35.27 -4.40 -26.69
CA VAL A 3 33.93 -4.21 -26.06
C VAL A 3 33.68 -5.21 -24.92
N LEU A 4 34.20 -6.44 -25.03
CA LEU A 4 34.05 -7.48 -24.01
C LEU A 4 34.83 -7.13 -22.73
N LEU A 5 36.00 -6.49 -22.88
CA LEU A 5 36.83 -6.04 -21.76
C LEU A 5 36.17 -4.89 -20.97
N VAL A 6 35.50 -3.97 -21.67
CA VAL A 6 34.77 -2.86 -21.04
C VAL A 6 33.54 -3.38 -20.27
N LEU A 7 32.81 -4.35 -20.83
CA LEU A 7 31.69 -5.01 -20.14
C LEU A 7 32.12 -5.79 -18.90
N LEU A 8 33.27 -6.49 -18.95
CA LEU A 8 33.83 -7.20 -17.80
C LEU A 8 34.32 -6.25 -16.69
N CYS A 9 34.86 -5.08 -17.04
CA CYS A 9 35.21 -4.04 -16.07
C CYS A 9 33.97 -3.38 -15.44
N ILE A 10 32.87 -3.22 -16.19
CA ILE A 10 31.62 -2.68 -15.63
C ILE A 10 30.93 -3.71 -14.74
N LEU A 11 30.94 -5.00 -15.11
CA LEU A 11 30.39 -6.09 -14.29
C LEU A 11 31.16 -6.29 -12.97
N SER A 12 32.48 -6.07 -12.97
CA SER A 12 33.28 -6.11 -11.73
C SER A 12 33.07 -4.88 -10.84
N LEU A 13 32.66 -3.74 -11.40
CA LEU A 13 32.20 -2.57 -10.62
C LEU A 13 30.76 -2.73 -10.10
N LEU A 14 29.92 -3.54 -10.75
CA LEU A 14 28.56 -3.86 -10.32
C LEU A 14 28.51 -4.97 -9.26
N ASN A 15 29.53 -5.83 -9.21
CA ASN A 15 29.76 -6.81 -8.12
C ASN A 15 30.54 -6.20 -6.95
N GLY A 16 30.42 -4.90 -6.70
CA GLY A 16 30.87 -4.34 -5.44
C GLY A 16 30.14 -5.09 -4.33
N GLU A 17 30.86 -5.95 -3.59
CA GLU A 17 30.40 -6.51 -2.33
C GLU A 17 29.76 -5.37 -1.58
N GLY A 18 28.43 -5.41 -1.44
CA GLY A 18 27.66 -4.29 -0.94
C GLY A 18 28.27 -3.90 0.38
N VAL A 19 28.90 -2.72 0.43
CA VAL A 19 29.52 -2.19 1.65
C VAL A 19 28.42 -2.29 2.69
N GLN A 20 28.59 -3.23 3.63
CA GLN A 20 27.54 -3.56 4.57
C GLN A 20 27.36 -2.32 5.42
N THR A 21 26.33 -1.53 5.11
CA THR A 21 26.11 -0.25 5.76
C THR A 21 25.83 -0.55 7.22
N GLU A 22 26.69 -0.07 8.11
CA GLU A 22 26.52 -0.24 9.54
C GLU A 22 25.16 0.34 9.97
N ARG A 23 24.28 -0.52 10.50
CA ARG A 23 22.94 -0.13 10.96
C ARG A 23 23.04 0.41 12.38
N LYS A 24 23.49 1.65 12.52
CA LYS A 24 23.72 2.30 13.82
C LYS A 24 22.80 3.49 14.06
N VAL A 25 22.42 3.66 15.32
CA VAL A 25 21.68 4.82 15.82
C VAL A 25 22.40 5.43 17.02
N ALA A 26 22.20 6.72 17.26
CA ALA A 26 22.74 7.39 18.43
C ALA A 26 21.59 8.02 19.24
N CYS A 27 21.61 7.82 20.56
CA CYS A 27 20.60 8.36 21.47
C CYS A 27 21.24 9.24 22.55
N LEU A 28 20.58 10.36 22.84
CA LEU A 28 20.90 11.24 23.96
C LEU A 28 19.61 11.83 24.52
N GLU A 29 19.42 11.74 25.84
CA GLU A 29 18.20 12.15 26.51
C GLU A 29 17.87 13.63 26.26
N GLY A 30 16.65 13.91 25.81
CA GLY A 30 16.20 15.27 25.48
C GLY A 30 16.71 15.81 24.13
N PHE A 31 17.41 15.01 23.33
CA PHE A 31 17.84 15.34 21.96
C PHE A 31 17.25 14.36 20.94
N ARG A 32 17.04 14.84 19.71
CA ARG A 32 16.57 13.97 18.64
C ARG A 32 17.63 12.92 18.33
N PRO A 33 17.25 11.64 18.23
CA PRO A 33 18.21 10.58 17.93
C PRO A 33 18.69 10.70 16.49
N LEU A 34 19.81 10.05 16.23
CA LEU A 34 20.51 10.11 14.97
C LEU A 34 20.60 8.73 14.32
N LYS A 35 20.65 8.73 12.99
CA LYS A 35 20.90 7.55 12.16
C LYS A 35 22.24 7.73 11.45
N LEU A 36 23.07 6.68 11.45
CA LEU A 36 24.27 6.64 10.62
C LEU A 36 23.86 6.35 9.17
N HIS A 37 24.24 7.23 8.25
CA HIS A 37 24.00 7.04 6.82
C HIS A 37 25.17 6.31 6.15
N SER A 38 24.92 5.79 4.94
CA SER A 38 25.92 5.10 4.12
C SER A 38 27.15 5.94 3.75
N ASP A 39 27.04 7.27 3.85
CA ASP A 39 28.14 8.23 3.66
C ASP A 39 29.00 8.42 4.93
N GLY A 40 28.71 7.67 5.99
CA GLY A 40 29.37 7.78 7.30
C GLY A 40 28.91 8.99 8.12
N GLN A 41 27.90 9.74 7.67
CA GLN A 41 27.40 10.92 8.39
C GLN A 41 26.23 10.57 9.30
N TRP A 42 26.25 11.13 10.51
CA TRP A 42 25.11 11.12 11.42
C TRP A 42 24.08 12.17 11.01
N LYS A 43 22.85 11.72 10.75
CA LYS A 43 21.73 12.62 10.39
C LYS A 43 20.58 12.45 11.37
N VAL A 44 19.85 13.54 11.59
CA VAL A 44 18.71 13.56 12.50
C VAL A 44 17.62 12.64 11.98
N LEU A 45 17.20 11.69 12.82
CA LEU A 45 16.07 10.84 12.50
C LEU A 45 14.77 11.62 12.73
N HIS A 46 14.01 11.84 11.66
CA HIS A 46 12.75 12.56 11.73
C HIS A 46 11.64 11.64 12.27
N PHE A 47 11.19 11.93 13.49
CA PHE A 47 10.05 11.29 14.11
C PHE A 47 8.77 12.11 13.87
N ASN A 48 7.75 11.46 13.31
CA ASN A 48 6.36 11.90 13.43
C ASN A 48 5.82 11.42 14.78
N TRP A 49 6.45 11.80 15.89
CA TRP A 49 5.74 11.70 17.17
C TRP A 49 4.67 12.78 17.12
N HIS A 50 3.41 12.42 17.31
CA HIS A 50 2.35 13.40 17.51
C HIS A 50 2.64 14.33 18.70
N THR A 51 3.65 13.99 19.51
CA THR A 51 4.34 14.83 20.48
C THR A 51 5.71 15.22 19.95
N GLN A 52 5.94 16.50 19.64
CA GLN A 52 7.20 17.04 19.10
C GLN A 52 8.44 16.88 20.02
N SER A 53 8.48 15.94 20.96
CA SER A 53 9.54 15.78 21.96
C SER A 53 10.59 14.76 21.54
N ALA A 54 11.86 15.11 21.75
CA ALA A 54 12.95 14.15 21.85
C ALA A 54 12.62 13.01 22.85
N PRO A 55 13.25 11.83 22.71
CA PRO A 55 13.16 10.76 23.71
C PRO A 55 13.50 11.29 25.11
N ARG A 56 12.72 10.83 26.10
CA ARG A 56 12.93 11.20 27.52
C ARG A 56 14.10 10.44 28.14
N ASP A 57 14.38 9.25 27.65
CA ASP A 57 15.46 8.37 28.08
C ASP A 57 16.09 7.66 26.87
N CYS A 58 17.20 6.95 27.11
CA CYS A 58 17.79 6.02 26.15
C CYS A 58 17.71 4.57 26.68
N SER A 59 16.54 4.20 27.21
CA SER A 59 16.25 2.83 27.64
C SER A 59 16.25 1.87 26.45
N ASP A 60 16.42 0.56 26.70
CA ASP A 60 16.42 -0.46 25.65
C ASP A 60 15.15 -0.43 24.80
N ASP A 61 13.99 -0.13 25.41
CA ASP A 61 12.72 0.00 24.69
C ASP A 61 12.72 1.21 23.75
N THR A 62 13.13 2.38 24.27
CA THR A 62 13.25 3.61 23.47
C THR A 62 14.22 3.43 22.31
N VAL A 63 15.38 2.81 22.56
CA VAL A 63 16.38 2.52 21.53
C VAL A 63 15.84 1.54 20.49
N SER A 64 15.10 0.52 20.91
CA SER A 64 14.50 -0.44 19.98
C SER A 64 13.51 0.25 19.03
N LYS A 65 12.67 1.15 19.55
CA LYS A 65 11.78 2.00 18.74
C LYS A 65 12.57 2.90 17.78
N ILE A 66 13.71 3.43 18.22
CA ILE A 66 14.61 4.24 17.38
C ILE A 66 15.20 3.41 16.24
N CYS A 67 15.71 2.21 16.54
CA CYS A 67 16.23 1.28 15.54
C CYS A 67 15.16 0.94 14.49
N ARG A 68 13.96 0.51 14.91
CA ARG A 68 12.84 0.18 13.99
C ARG A 68 12.34 1.35 13.17
N LYS A 69 12.54 2.57 13.64
CA LYS A 69 12.25 3.78 12.86
C LYS A 69 13.35 4.07 11.84
N ALA A 70 14.61 3.81 12.20
CA ALA A 70 15.76 4.06 11.35
C ALA A 70 15.88 3.03 10.21
N PHE A 71 15.54 1.77 10.50
CA PHE A 71 15.65 0.61 9.62
C PHE A 71 14.41 -0.27 9.82
N ALA A 72 13.77 -0.73 8.74
CA ALA A 72 12.50 -1.46 8.84
C ALA A 72 12.69 -2.95 9.23
N ASP A 73 13.90 -3.47 9.03
CA ASP A 73 14.31 -4.88 9.12
C ASP A 73 15.11 -5.20 10.38
N VAL A 74 15.04 -4.35 11.41
CA VAL A 74 15.77 -4.52 12.67
C VAL A 74 14.82 -4.67 13.85
N ALA A 75 15.27 -5.30 14.93
CA ALA A 75 14.44 -5.53 16.11
C ALA A 75 14.76 -4.56 17.27
N PHE A 76 16.02 -4.51 17.68
CA PHE A 76 16.51 -3.77 18.86
C PHE A 76 17.93 -3.23 18.64
N GLY A 77 18.45 -2.43 19.58
CA GLY A 77 19.81 -1.91 19.53
C GLY A 77 20.70 -2.45 20.65
N LEU A 78 21.88 -2.95 20.31
CA LEU A 78 22.93 -3.28 21.28
C LEU A 78 23.76 -2.05 21.58
N LYS A 79 23.95 -1.77 22.88
CA LYS A 79 24.74 -0.63 23.35
C LYS A 79 26.19 -0.74 22.91
N GLY A 80 26.68 0.28 22.21
CA GLY A 80 28.08 0.42 21.79
C GLY A 80 28.85 1.41 22.67
N GLU A 81 29.89 2.02 22.09
CA GLU A 81 30.64 3.10 22.74
C GLU A 81 29.92 4.46 22.56
N SER A 82 30.36 5.48 23.29
CA SER A 82 29.88 6.84 23.05
C SER A 82 30.51 7.43 21.79
N VAL A 83 29.80 8.33 21.12
CA VAL A 83 30.26 9.06 19.93
C VAL A 83 30.09 10.57 20.10
N ASP A 84 31.13 11.34 19.82
CA ASP A 84 31.10 12.80 19.85
C ASP A 84 30.58 13.37 18.53
N ILE A 85 29.45 14.08 18.60
CA ILE A 85 28.78 14.63 17.42
C ILE A 85 28.76 16.14 17.49
N HIS A 86 29.37 16.77 16.48
CA HIS A 86 29.49 18.21 16.39
C HIS A 86 28.23 18.85 15.77
N TYR A 87 27.60 19.78 16.50
CA TYR A 87 26.41 20.48 16.02
C TYR A 87 26.69 21.96 15.77
N THR A 88 26.26 22.45 14.60
CA THR A 88 26.25 23.89 14.30
C THR A 88 25.05 24.59 14.95
N LYS A 89 23.92 23.89 15.11
CA LYS A 89 22.70 24.37 15.77
C LYS A 89 22.00 23.22 16.48
N VAL A 90 21.75 23.37 17.78
CA VAL A 90 20.98 22.39 18.55
C VAL A 90 19.63 22.97 18.95
N HIS A 91 18.56 22.31 18.54
CA HIS A 91 17.21 22.59 19.03
C HIS A 91 16.88 21.55 20.10
N ARG A 92 17.07 21.91 21.38
CA ARG A 92 16.53 21.12 22.48
C ARG A 92 15.02 21.33 22.52
N THR A 93 14.25 20.25 22.42
CA THR A 93 12.81 20.29 22.61
C THR A 93 12.52 20.59 24.08
N SER A 94 11.89 21.71 24.37
CA SER A 94 11.69 22.16 25.75
C SER A 94 10.60 21.34 26.44
N ASP A 95 10.88 20.84 27.63
CA ASP A 95 9.87 20.47 28.62
C ASP A 95 9.23 21.75 29.16
N ARG A 96 8.28 22.33 28.42
CA ARG A 96 7.30 23.39 28.77
C ARG A 96 7.73 24.64 29.57
N VAL A 97 8.93 24.78 30.12
CA VAL A 97 9.31 25.89 31.01
C VAL A 97 10.83 26.10 30.99
N ARG A 98 11.36 26.75 29.93
CA ARG A 98 12.57 27.64 29.91
C ARG A 98 13.19 27.71 28.51
N PRO A 99 13.94 28.79 28.20
CA PRO A 99 14.36 29.12 26.84
C PRO A 99 15.29 28.04 26.29
N THR A 100 15.13 27.73 25.00
CA THR A 100 16.13 27.02 24.20
C THR A 100 17.49 27.71 24.38
N THR A 101 18.37 27.18 25.21
CA THR A 101 19.79 27.56 25.16
C THR A 101 20.28 27.18 23.77
N LYS A 102 20.46 28.18 22.91
CA LYS A 102 21.13 28.03 21.62
C LYS A 102 22.61 27.76 21.92
N TRP A 103 22.97 26.50 22.07
CA TRP A 103 24.36 26.09 22.05
C TRP A 103 24.88 26.35 20.64
N LYS A 104 25.80 27.31 20.51
CA LYS A 104 26.56 27.54 19.27
C LYS A 104 27.86 26.77 19.41
N ASN A 105 28.07 25.80 18.53
CA ASN A 105 29.34 25.08 18.31
C ASN A 105 29.84 24.31 19.55
N GLY A 106 29.30 23.10 19.75
CA GLY A 106 29.81 22.14 20.72
C GLY A 106 29.72 20.72 20.18
N ALA A 107 30.57 19.84 20.70
CA ALA A 107 30.41 18.40 20.57
C ALA A 107 29.46 17.92 21.69
N LEU A 108 28.51 17.06 21.33
CA LEU A 108 27.66 16.35 22.27
C LEU A 108 28.01 14.87 22.19
N GLU A 109 28.20 14.25 23.35
CA GLU A 109 28.46 12.83 23.47
C GLU A 109 27.12 12.06 23.41
N PHE A 110 26.91 11.31 22.34
CA PHE A 110 25.74 10.44 22.19
C PHE A 110 26.13 9.00 22.52
N GLN A 111 25.20 8.24 23.09
CA GLN A 111 25.37 6.80 23.22
C GLN A 111 25.07 6.13 21.87
N GLU A 112 26.04 5.41 21.30
CA GLU A 112 25.84 4.62 20.07
C GLU A 112 25.14 3.29 20.39
N TYR A 113 24.32 2.84 19.44
CA TYR A 113 23.70 1.52 19.44
C TYR A 113 23.77 0.89 18.06
N THR A 114 24.15 -0.38 18.01
CA THR A 114 24.14 -1.20 16.78
C THR A 114 22.82 -1.95 16.69
N CYS A 115 22.00 -1.61 15.69
CA CYS A 115 20.70 -2.23 15.48
C CYS A 115 20.85 -3.66 14.95
N GLN A 116 20.20 -4.60 15.63
CA GLN A 116 20.25 -6.03 15.35
C GLN A 116 19.15 -6.44 14.39
N ASP A 117 19.46 -7.43 13.55
CA ASP A 117 18.51 -8.02 12.60
C ASP A 117 17.22 -8.47 13.30
N TYR A 118 16.10 -8.18 12.66
CA TYR A 118 14.83 -8.76 13.05
C TYR A 118 14.74 -10.18 12.48
N VAL A 119 14.73 -11.15 13.40
CA VAL A 119 14.55 -12.57 13.06
C VAL A 119 13.07 -12.92 13.22
N ARG A 120 12.42 -13.20 12.10
CA ARG A 120 11.00 -13.57 12.03
C ARG A 120 10.76 -14.97 12.64
N SER A 121 9.61 -15.17 13.29
CA SER A 121 9.10 -16.51 13.62
C SER A 121 8.64 -17.26 12.36
N GLN A 122 8.45 -18.57 12.47
CA GLN A 122 7.97 -19.35 11.34
C GLN A 122 6.49 -19.04 11.08
N GLU A 123 6.11 -19.00 9.81
CA GLU A 123 4.68 -18.90 9.46
C GLU A 123 3.98 -20.22 9.77
N LEU A 124 2.85 -20.11 10.47
CA LEU A 124 1.99 -21.24 10.77
C LEU A 124 1.00 -21.43 9.62
N VAL A 125 0.92 -22.66 9.11
CA VAL A 125 0.04 -23.03 8.01
C VAL A 125 -1.27 -23.55 8.56
N SER A 126 -2.37 -22.88 8.22
CA SER A 126 -3.71 -23.33 8.60
C SER A 126 -4.02 -24.72 8.03
N GLN A 127 -4.59 -25.58 8.88
CA GLN A 127 -5.24 -26.82 8.50
C GLN A 127 -6.73 -26.74 8.84
N ASN A 128 -7.59 -27.35 8.01
CA ASN A 128 -9.00 -27.63 8.34
C ASN A 128 -9.85 -26.41 8.75
N GLY A 129 -9.81 -25.32 7.97
CA GLY A 129 -10.70 -24.17 8.18
C GLY A 129 -10.32 -23.24 9.36
N SER A 130 -9.21 -23.51 10.04
CA SER A 130 -8.53 -22.53 10.90
C SER A 130 -8.00 -21.35 10.08
N TRP A 131 -7.57 -20.29 10.73
CA TRP A 131 -6.85 -19.19 10.06
C TRP A 131 -5.61 -18.80 10.85
N SER A 132 -4.56 -18.40 10.12
CA SER A 132 -3.35 -17.81 10.69
C SER A 132 -3.36 -16.30 10.54
N ASP A 133 -2.74 -15.62 11.50
CA ASP A 133 -2.32 -14.23 11.36
C ASP A 133 -1.02 -14.01 12.13
N ARG A 134 -0.37 -12.90 11.78
CA ARG A 134 0.87 -12.45 12.38
C ARG A 134 0.68 -11.04 12.87
N ILE A 135 0.93 -10.80 14.15
CA ILE A 135 0.87 -9.47 14.74
C ILE A 135 2.27 -9.02 15.09
N LEU A 136 2.62 -7.80 14.68
CA LEU A 136 3.90 -7.17 14.96
C LEU A 136 3.69 -5.89 15.76
N ALA A 137 4.52 -5.68 16.78
CA ALA A 137 4.68 -4.42 17.48
C ALA A 137 5.24 -3.36 16.52
N THR A 138 4.49 -2.27 16.34
CA THR A 138 4.92 -1.16 15.49
C THR A 138 6.14 -0.44 16.10
N LYS A 139 6.67 0.52 15.36
CA LYS A 139 7.69 1.47 15.87
C LYS A 139 7.21 2.32 17.07
N HIS A 140 5.93 2.28 17.42
CA HIS A 140 5.36 3.01 18.55
C HIS A 140 5.15 2.14 19.79
N SER A 141 5.11 0.81 19.63
CA SER A 141 4.97 -0.14 20.74
C SER A 141 6.31 -0.64 21.26
N SER A 142 6.27 -1.15 22.48
CA SER A 142 7.38 -1.85 23.12
C SER A 142 7.37 -3.33 22.75
N CYS A 143 8.48 -4.00 23.04
CA CYS A 143 8.48 -5.46 23.05
C CYS A 143 7.60 -5.97 24.19
N LEU A 144 6.90 -7.07 23.95
CA LEU A 144 5.98 -7.66 24.91
C LEU A 144 6.51 -9.00 25.42
N THR A 145 6.03 -9.37 26.60
CA THR A 145 6.22 -10.72 27.14
C THR A 145 5.37 -11.73 26.38
N GLU A 146 5.71 -13.02 26.49
CA GLU A 146 4.88 -14.10 25.95
C GLU A 146 3.45 -14.03 26.52
N ASP A 147 3.29 -13.78 27.83
CA ASP A 147 1.98 -13.64 28.48
C ASP A 147 1.15 -12.47 27.91
N ASP A 148 1.79 -11.32 27.67
CA ASP A 148 1.13 -10.15 27.09
C ASP A 148 0.70 -10.42 25.64
N TRP A 149 1.55 -11.08 24.84
CA TRP A 149 1.19 -11.51 23.49
C TRP A 149 0.02 -12.49 23.52
N MET A 150 0.04 -13.48 24.40
CA MET A 150 -1.03 -14.45 24.54
C MET A 150 -2.36 -13.79 24.90
N ARG A 151 -2.36 -12.77 25.76
CA ARG A 151 -3.59 -12.00 26.05
C ARG A 151 -4.17 -11.37 24.79
N ILE A 152 -3.35 -10.73 23.96
CA ILE A 152 -3.77 -10.10 22.68
C ILE A 152 -4.29 -11.17 21.71
N ILE A 153 -3.60 -12.30 21.61
CA ILE A 153 -3.98 -13.40 20.70
C ILE A 153 -5.31 -14.01 21.13
N ILE A 154 -5.49 -14.29 22.43
CA ILE A 154 -6.73 -14.84 22.98
C ILE A 154 -7.90 -13.90 22.74
N GLU A 155 -7.69 -12.59 22.93
CA GLU A 155 -8.69 -11.57 22.64
C GLU A 155 -9.09 -11.59 21.16
N LYS A 156 -8.11 -11.69 20.25
CA LYS A 156 -8.37 -11.73 18.79
C LYS A 156 -8.98 -13.04 18.30
N CYS A 157 -8.55 -14.18 18.82
CA CYS A 157 -9.15 -15.48 18.48
C CYS A 157 -10.52 -15.68 19.15
N GLY A 158 -10.77 -15.00 20.28
CA GLY A 158 -11.90 -15.26 21.18
C GLY A 158 -11.73 -16.54 22.03
N GLU A 159 -10.63 -17.27 21.84
CA GLU A 159 -10.26 -18.50 22.54
C GLU A 159 -8.73 -18.69 22.50
N PHE A 160 -8.21 -19.71 23.17
CA PHE A 160 -6.79 -20.02 23.12
C PHE A 160 -6.40 -20.52 21.72
N PRO A 161 -5.31 -20.00 21.11
CA PRO A 161 -4.89 -20.41 19.78
C PRO A 161 -4.44 -21.89 19.78
N SER A 162 -4.67 -22.62 18.69
CA SER A 162 -4.23 -24.02 18.58
C SER A 162 -2.72 -24.15 18.53
N GLU A 163 -2.07 -23.23 17.83
CA GLU A 163 -0.62 -23.12 17.72
C GLU A 163 -0.23 -21.64 17.77
N HIS A 164 0.94 -21.35 18.31
CA HIS A 164 1.51 -20.01 18.32
C HIS A 164 3.03 -20.08 18.38
N GLU A 165 3.68 -19.05 17.83
CA GLU A 165 5.12 -18.82 17.91
C GLU A 165 5.40 -17.35 18.17
N PHE A 166 6.50 -17.07 18.88
CA PHE A 166 6.97 -15.70 19.12
C PHE A 166 8.26 -15.42 18.35
N GLY A 167 8.34 -14.24 17.75
CA GLY A 167 9.45 -13.82 16.91
C GLY A 167 10.01 -12.46 17.29
N GLY A 168 11.05 -12.04 16.59
CA GLY A 168 11.66 -10.71 16.76
C GLY A 168 12.15 -10.44 18.17
N SER A 169 13.04 -11.30 18.69
CA SER A 169 13.62 -11.12 20.03
C SER A 169 14.21 -9.71 20.22
N CYS A 170 13.98 -9.12 21.39
CA CYS A 170 14.43 -7.76 21.72
C CYS A 170 15.72 -7.70 22.55
N GLY A 171 16.54 -8.75 22.51
CA GLY A 171 17.79 -8.84 23.28
C GLY A 171 17.61 -9.15 24.77
N LYS A 172 16.38 -9.07 25.30
CA LYS A 172 16.01 -9.56 26.64
C LYS A 172 15.26 -10.88 26.52
N ALA A 173 15.57 -11.81 27.42
CA ALA A 173 14.88 -13.09 27.48
C ALA A 173 13.36 -12.90 27.69
N GLY A 174 12.57 -13.62 26.89
CA GLY A 174 11.10 -13.60 26.96
C GLY A 174 10.44 -12.32 26.42
N LEU A 175 11.17 -11.43 25.74
CA LEU A 175 10.60 -10.25 25.07
C LEU A 175 10.65 -10.37 23.55
N HIS A 176 9.50 -10.17 22.92
CA HIS A 176 9.26 -10.44 21.51
C HIS A 176 8.56 -9.25 20.83
N LEU A 177 8.85 -9.04 19.55
CA LEU A 177 8.20 -8.04 18.71
C LEU A 177 6.98 -8.57 17.97
N GLU A 178 6.88 -9.88 17.77
CA GLU A 178 5.76 -10.46 17.08
C GLU A 178 5.28 -11.75 17.71
N ALA A 179 4.05 -12.08 17.34
CA ALA A 179 3.49 -13.40 17.50
C ALA A 179 2.81 -13.84 16.19
N VAL A 180 2.99 -15.09 15.84
CA VAL A 180 2.24 -15.81 14.80
C VAL A 180 1.36 -16.83 15.49
N PHE A 181 0.11 -16.97 15.08
CA PHE A 181 -0.83 -17.87 15.74
C PHE A 181 -1.86 -18.46 14.77
N LEU A 182 -2.42 -19.60 15.15
CA LEU A 182 -3.57 -20.25 14.51
C LEU A 182 -4.79 -20.17 15.42
N CYS A 183 -5.90 -19.62 14.92
CA CYS A 183 -7.19 -19.69 15.60
C CYS A 183 -8.04 -20.82 14.98
N ASN A 184 -8.63 -21.67 15.81
CA ASN A 184 -9.48 -22.78 15.35
C ASN A 184 -10.85 -22.30 14.86
N ARG A 185 -11.39 -21.25 15.48
CA ARG A 185 -12.63 -20.63 15.03
C ARG A 185 -12.48 -20.09 13.62
N THR A 186 -13.49 -20.29 12.78
CA THR A 186 -13.58 -19.60 11.49
C THR A 186 -13.55 -18.10 11.73
N LEU A 187 -12.70 -17.38 11.01
CA LEU A 187 -12.65 -15.92 11.06
C LEU A 187 -14.07 -15.40 10.83
N GLU A 188 -14.69 -14.76 11.83
CA GLU A 188 -16.01 -14.17 11.65
C GLU A 188 -15.89 -13.09 10.56
N ASP A 189 -16.59 -13.36 9.46
CA ASP A 189 -16.23 -12.91 8.13
C ASP A 189 -16.50 -11.42 7.88
N THR A 190 -16.86 -10.62 8.89
CA THR A 190 -17.33 -9.23 8.71
C THR A 190 -16.34 -8.37 7.92
N LYS A 191 -15.04 -8.53 8.17
CA LYS A 191 -13.96 -7.82 7.47
C LYS A 191 -13.74 -8.30 6.02
N ARG A 192 -13.80 -9.60 5.76
CA ARG A 192 -13.75 -10.15 4.39
C ARG A 192 -15.03 -9.87 3.61
N THR A 193 -16.16 -9.88 4.30
CA THR A 193 -17.48 -9.51 3.79
C THR A 193 -17.46 -8.07 3.31
N PHE A 194 -16.84 -7.16 4.07
CA PHE A 194 -16.65 -5.77 3.64
C PHE A 194 -15.87 -5.66 2.31
N LEU A 195 -14.69 -6.29 2.21
CA LEU A 195 -13.94 -6.26 0.95
C LEU A 195 -14.73 -6.89 -0.20
N ALA A 196 -15.39 -8.02 0.03
CA ALA A 196 -16.22 -8.67 -0.98
C ALA A 196 -17.40 -7.77 -1.41
N ILE A 197 -18.03 -7.04 -0.47
CA ILE A 197 -19.05 -6.04 -0.77
C ILE A 197 -18.43 -4.95 -1.66
N MET A 198 -17.26 -4.42 -1.30
CA MET A 198 -16.61 -3.35 -2.04
C MET A 198 -16.16 -3.77 -3.45
N GLU A 199 -15.64 -4.99 -3.60
CA GLU A 199 -15.36 -5.62 -4.89
C GLU A 199 -16.62 -5.75 -5.74
N ASN A 200 -17.73 -6.18 -5.14
CA ASN A 200 -19.02 -6.26 -5.80
C ASN A 200 -19.55 -4.87 -6.20
N VAL A 201 -19.37 -3.85 -5.35
CA VAL A 201 -19.75 -2.46 -5.67
C VAL A 201 -18.91 -1.96 -6.85
N LEU A 202 -17.61 -2.25 -6.89
CA LEU A 202 -16.74 -1.89 -8.01
C LEU A 202 -17.15 -2.61 -9.30
N SER A 203 -17.44 -3.91 -9.24
CA SER A 203 -17.94 -4.70 -10.39
C SER A 203 -19.24 -4.11 -10.93
N ASN A 204 -20.23 -3.93 -10.06
CA ASN A 204 -21.52 -3.35 -10.41
C ASN A 204 -21.39 -1.93 -11.01
N TYR A 205 -20.46 -1.13 -10.48
CA TYR A 205 -20.17 0.20 -11.01
C TYR A 205 -19.57 0.13 -12.42
N THR A 206 -18.57 -0.73 -12.61
CA THR A 206 -17.90 -0.95 -13.90
C THR A 206 -18.88 -1.45 -14.96
N GLU A 207 -19.73 -2.42 -14.62
CA GLU A 207 -20.76 -2.96 -15.51
C GLU A 207 -21.79 -1.91 -15.92
N LYS A 208 -22.29 -1.10 -14.97
CA LYS A 208 -23.21 0.01 -15.27
C LYS A 208 -22.57 1.02 -16.21
N ILE A 209 -21.30 1.34 -16.00
CA ILE A 209 -20.55 2.24 -16.87
C ILE A 209 -20.38 1.65 -18.27
N ALA A 210 -20.00 0.37 -18.37
CA ALA A 210 -19.85 -0.31 -19.65
C ALA A 210 -21.17 -0.31 -20.43
N SER A 211 -22.28 -0.66 -19.78
CA SER A 211 -23.61 -0.62 -20.40
C SER A 211 -24.01 0.79 -20.86
N LEU A 212 -23.69 1.84 -20.08
CA LEU A 212 -23.93 3.22 -20.49
C LEU A 212 -23.12 3.58 -21.75
N MET A 213 -21.85 3.18 -21.83
CA MET A 213 -21.02 3.42 -23.01
C MET A 213 -21.53 2.68 -24.25
N GLU A 214 -21.85 1.39 -24.11
CA GLU A 214 -22.36 0.55 -25.21
C GLU A 214 -23.65 1.12 -25.80
N ASN A 215 -24.59 1.51 -24.94
CA ASN A 215 -25.85 2.12 -25.36
C ASN A 215 -25.62 3.43 -26.13
N GLU A 216 -24.64 4.24 -25.70
CA GLU A 216 -24.30 5.49 -26.36
C GLU A 216 -23.59 5.27 -27.70
N ILE A 217 -22.66 4.31 -27.77
CA ILE A 217 -22.02 3.89 -29.03
C ILE A 217 -23.09 3.41 -30.02
N TYR A 218 -24.01 2.55 -29.57
CA TYR A 218 -25.12 2.08 -30.40
C TYR A 218 -26.00 3.24 -30.88
N ARG A 219 -26.40 4.15 -29.99
CA ARG A 219 -27.24 5.29 -30.36
C ARG A 219 -26.55 6.18 -31.39
N LEU A 220 -25.25 6.44 -31.26
CA LEU A 220 -24.51 7.26 -32.23
C LEU A 220 -24.31 6.58 -33.59
N LYS A 221 -24.36 5.24 -33.66
CA LYS A 221 -24.41 4.54 -34.96
C LYS A 221 -25.75 4.77 -35.68
N VAL A 222 -26.83 4.99 -34.94
CA VAL A 222 -28.19 5.16 -35.49
C VAL A 222 -28.58 6.63 -35.66
N GLN A 223 -28.06 7.53 -34.83
CA GLN A 223 -28.47 8.93 -34.74
C GLN A 223 -27.28 9.89 -34.90
N LYS A 224 -27.54 11.14 -35.32
CA LYS A 224 -26.51 12.18 -35.37
C LYS A 224 -26.01 12.54 -33.97
N LYS A 225 -24.73 12.88 -33.86
CA LYS A 225 -24.12 13.39 -32.62
C LYS A 225 -24.75 14.74 -32.25
N GLU A 226 -25.33 14.85 -31.06
CA GLU A 226 -25.79 16.13 -30.49
C GLU A 226 -25.10 16.41 -29.14
N ASP A 227 -24.68 17.65 -28.93
CA ASP A 227 -24.00 18.10 -27.70
C ASP A 227 -24.86 17.93 -26.44
N ARG A 228 -26.19 17.98 -26.57
CA ARG A 228 -27.11 17.75 -25.44
C ARG A 228 -26.92 16.36 -24.84
N TYR A 229 -26.71 15.36 -25.69
CA TYR A 229 -26.52 13.99 -25.23
C TYR A 229 -25.17 13.77 -24.55
N TYR A 230 -24.11 14.43 -25.03
CA TYR A 230 -22.81 14.42 -24.35
C TYR A 230 -22.93 14.91 -22.90
N ARG A 231 -23.60 16.05 -22.67
CA ARG A 231 -23.81 16.57 -21.31
C ARG A 231 -24.64 15.63 -20.45
N LEU A 232 -25.63 14.95 -21.03
CA LEU A 232 -26.44 13.96 -20.32
C LEU A 232 -25.61 12.73 -19.93
N LEU A 233 -24.76 12.22 -20.83
CA LEU A 233 -23.86 11.11 -20.56
C LEU A 233 -22.87 11.46 -19.44
N GLN A 234 -22.23 12.63 -19.52
CA GLN A 234 -21.34 13.13 -18.47
C GLN A 234 -22.07 13.24 -17.12
N LYS A 235 -23.30 13.78 -17.11
CA LYS A 235 -24.12 13.84 -15.89
C LYS A 235 -24.45 12.46 -15.33
N LYS A 236 -24.83 11.49 -16.18
CA LYS A 236 -25.10 10.11 -15.77
C LYS A 236 -23.85 9.43 -15.20
N GLY A 237 -22.70 9.62 -15.83
CA GLY A 237 -21.43 9.10 -15.35
C GLY A 237 -21.00 9.72 -14.02
N GLU A 238 -21.14 11.04 -13.86
CA GLU A 238 -20.88 11.71 -12.59
C GLU A 238 -21.86 11.27 -11.48
N SER A 239 -23.13 11.02 -11.81
CA SER A 239 -24.09 10.42 -10.88
C SER A 239 -23.69 9.00 -10.49
N ALA A 240 -23.30 8.15 -11.45
CA ALA A 240 -22.83 6.80 -11.18
C ALA A 240 -21.56 6.81 -10.32
N LYS A 241 -20.62 7.73 -10.62
CA LYS A 241 -19.40 7.94 -9.86
C LYS A 241 -19.72 8.36 -8.43
N ARG A 242 -20.62 9.32 -8.22
CA ARG A 242 -21.04 9.74 -6.88
C ARG A 242 -21.62 8.58 -6.11
N ILE A 243 -22.48 7.75 -6.71
CA ILE A 243 -23.03 6.58 -6.02
C ILE A 243 -21.90 5.62 -5.64
N GLY A 244 -21.03 5.24 -6.58
CA GLY A 244 -19.91 4.33 -6.30
C GLY A 244 -18.91 4.89 -5.28
N MET A 245 -18.56 6.17 -5.38
CA MET A 245 -17.65 6.85 -4.45
C MET A 245 -18.28 7.14 -3.10
N ILE A 246 -19.57 7.49 -3.02
CA ILE A 246 -20.24 7.69 -1.73
C ILE A 246 -20.32 6.35 -1.00
N THR A 247 -20.69 5.26 -1.69
CA THR A 247 -20.63 3.92 -1.10
C THR A 247 -19.20 3.54 -0.67
N ALA A 248 -18.18 3.89 -1.47
CA ALA A 248 -16.78 3.60 -1.14
C ALA A 248 -16.11 4.55 -0.13
N LEU A 249 -16.68 5.74 0.11
CA LEU A 249 -16.09 6.81 0.93
C LEU A 249 -16.89 7.17 2.18
N GLU A 250 -18.21 6.94 2.23
CA GLU A 250 -18.97 7.04 3.49
C GLU A 250 -18.46 6.01 4.51
N GLU A 251 -17.82 4.93 4.05
CA GLU A 251 -17.11 3.94 4.88
C GLU A 251 -15.64 4.32 5.17
N GLU A 252 -15.09 5.35 4.51
CA GLU A 252 -13.78 5.94 4.85
C GLU A 252 -13.85 6.66 6.21
N PHE A 253 -15.04 7.15 6.58
CA PHE A 253 -15.34 7.68 7.93
C PHE A 253 -15.37 6.58 8.99
N ASP A 254 -15.60 5.34 8.58
CA ASP A 254 -15.70 4.14 9.43
C ASP A 254 -14.36 3.35 9.44
N HIS A 255 -13.30 3.87 8.82
CA HIS A 255 -11.97 3.26 8.94
C HIS A 255 -11.47 3.23 10.39
N ASN A 256 -11.88 4.21 11.18
CA ASN A 256 -11.61 4.28 12.62
C ASN A 256 -12.63 3.52 13.49
N GLN A 257 -13.58 2.78 12.91
CA GLN A 257 -14.50 1.92 13.68
C GLN A 257 -14.36 0.45 13.25
N PHE A 258 -14.09 0.16 11.97
CA PHE A 258 -13.83 -1.20 11.48
C PHE A 258 -12.38 -1.65 11.64
N TRP A 259 -11.41 -0.74 11.55
CA TRP A 259 -9.97 -1.09 11.40
C TRP A 259 -9.05 -0.50 12.45
N THR A 260 -9.47 0.48 13.23
CA THR A 260 -8.72 0.88 14.42
C THR A 260 -9.18 0.04 15.59
N ASP A 261 -8.49 -1.07 15.81
CA ASP A 261 -8.21 -1.46 17.17
C ASP A 261 -7.60 -0.19 17.83
N GLU A 262 -7.98 0.19 19.05
CA GLU A 262 -7.28 1.26 19.81
C GLU A 262 -5.76 0.97 19.84
N ASP A 263 -5.42 -0.30 19.69
CA ASP A 263 -4.11 -0.90 19.56
C ASP A 263 -3.45 -0.81 18.18
N SER A 264 -4.12 -0.39 17.11
CA SER A 264 -3.55 -0.27 15.75
C SER A 264 -2.35 0.69 15.67
N PHE A 265 -2.28 1.63 16.62
CA PHE A 265 -1.09 2.47 16.79
C PHE A 265 0.10 1.69 17.31
N LEU A 266 -0.14 0.71 18.19
CA LEU A 266 0.86 -0.09 18.87
C LEU A 266 1.19 -1.39 18.12
N PHE A 267 0.22 -2.01 17.48
CA PHE A 267 0.35 -3.31 16.84
C PHE A 267 -0.28 -3.26 15.46
N THR A 268 0.29 -4.03 14.53
CA THR A 268 -0.28 -4.22 13.20
C THR A 268 -0.31 -5.70 12.88
N SER A 269 -1.42 -6.18 12.32
CA SER A 269 -1.55 -7.58 11.89
C SER A 269 -1.40 -7.71 10.38
N LYS A 270 -0.85 -8.82 9.89
CA LYS A 270 -0.68 -9.08 8.46
C LYS A 270 -2.03 -8.99 7.75
N MET A 271 -3.04 -9.65 8.31
CA MET A 271 -4.40 -9.61 7.78
C MET A 271 -4.95 -8.17 7.74
N THR A 272 -4.80 -7.40 8.80
CA THR A 272 -5.31 -6.01 8.84
C THR A 272 -4.56 -5.12 7.83
N ALA A 273 -3.25 -5.30 7.70
CA ALA A 273 -2.42 -4.61 6.71
C ALA A 273 -2.85 -4.93 5.28
N GLU A 274 -3.05 -6.22 4.96
CA GLU A 274 -3.53 -6.69 3.67
C GLU A 274 -4.89 -6.09 3.33
N LEU A 275 -5.85 -6.17 4.26
CA LEU A 275 -7.21 -5.67 4.05
C LEU A 275 -7.23 -4.15 3.82
N ASN A 276 -6.45 -3.39 4.61
CA ASN A 276 -6.30 -1.94 4.45
C ASN A 276 -5.63 -1.55 3.11
N ALA A 277 -4.66 -2.33 2.67
CA ALA A 277 -4.00 -2.10 1.38
C ALA A 277 -4.94 -2.42 0.21
N LYS A 278 -5.64 -3.56 0.25
CA LYS A 278 -6.67 -3.94 -0.75
C LYS A 278 -7.78 -2.90 -0.84
N HIS A 279 -8.27 -2.40 0.29
CA HIS A 279 -9.27 -1.34 0.29
C HIS A 279 -8.78 -0.06 -0.42
N ARG A 280 -7.55 0.39 -0.14
CA ARG A 280 -6.97 1.56 -0.83
C ARG A 280 -6.76 1.31 -2.33
N LEU A 281 -6.40 0.09 -2.72
CA LEU A 281 -6.34 -0.30 -4.13
C LEU A 281 -7.74 -0.26 -4.78
N LEU A 282 -8.80 -0.73 -4.11
CA LEU A 282 -10.18 -0.62 -4.60
C LEU A 282 -10.60 0.83 -4.83
N GLN A 283 -10.29 1.74 -3.91
CA GLN A 283 -10.54 3.18 -4.09
C GLN A 283 -9.83 3.74 -5.34
N ARG A 284 -8.61 3.26 -5.63
CA ARG A 284 -7.90 3.59 -6.89
C ARG A 284 -8.59 2.96 -8.09
N GLY A 285 -9.13 1.74 -7.97
CA GLY A 285 -9.96 1.09 -8.97
C GLY A 285 -11.17 1.93 -9.38
N PHE A 286 -11.93 2.46 -8.41
CA PHE A 286 -13.05 3.37 -8.69
C PHE A 286 -12.61 4.63 -9.44
N LYS A 287 -11.51 5.25 -9.00
CA LYS A 287 -10.94 6.44 -9.68
C LYS A 287 -10.52 6.11 -11.11
N ARG A 288 -9.87 4.95 -11.32
CA ARG A 288 -9.45 4.45 -12.64
C ARG A 288 -10.65 4.26 -13.56
N ALA A 289 -11.68 3.52 -13.14
CA ALA A 289 -12.90 3.28 -13.92
C ALA A 289 -13.63 4.59 -14.28
N SER A 290 -13.71 5.53 -13.33
CA SER A 290 -14.28 6.86 -13.60
C SER A 290 -13.50 7.66 -14.64
N MET A 291 -12.16 7.60 -14.61
CA MET A 291 -11.33 8.30 -15.58
C MET A 291 -11.41 7.67 -16.97
N ILE A 292 -11.42 6.34 -17.05
CA ILE A 292 -11.71 5.61 -18.30
C ILE A 292 -13.04 6.09 -18.87
N PHE A 293 -14.09 6.18 -18.03
CA PHE A 293 -15.38 6.68 -18.49
C PHE A 293 -15.33 8.07 -19.11
N LYS A 294 -14.60 8.99 -18.47
CA LYS A 294 -14.42 10.34 -19.00
C LYS A 294 -13.70 10.34 -20.35
N ILE A 295 -12.62 9.57 -20.47
CA ILE A 295 -11.82 9.45 -21.71
C ILE A 295 -12.69 8.88 -22.84
N VAL A 296 -13.33 7.73 -22.60
CA VAL A 296 -14.15 7.05 -23.62
C VAL A 296 -15.35 7.90 -24.03
N SER A 297 -16.00 8.57 -23.08
CA SER A 297 -17.10 9.50 -23.39
C SER A 297 -16.66 10.65 -24.30
N ASN A 298 -15.43 11.16 -24.13
CA ASN A 298 -14.89 12.18 -25.03
C ASN A 298 -14.63 11.62 -26.43
N LEU A 299 -14.04 10.42 -26.53
CA LEU A 299 -13.80 9.72 -27.79
C LEU A 299 -15.11 9.49 -28.57
N ILE A 300 -16.13 8.94 -27.90
CA ILE A 300 -17.47 8.69 -28.46
C ILE A 300 -18.02 9.95 -29.16
N TYR A 301 -17.86 11.12 -28.54
CA TYR A 301 -18.39 12.39 -29.05
C TYR A 301 -17.40 13.19 -29.90
N GLY A 302 -16.22 12.65 -30.21
CA GLY A 302 -15.18 13.35 -30.98
C GLY A 302 -14.68 14.62 -30.29
N LYS A 303 -14.70 14.65 -28.95
CA LYS A 303 -14.14 15.73 -28.16
C LYS A 303 -12.68 15.42 -27.87
N GLU A 304 -11.85 16.46 -27.80
CA GLU A 304 -10.47 16.33 -27.37
C GLU A 304 -10.41 15.79 -25.93
N VAL A 305 -9.52 14.83 -25.69
CA VAL A 305 -9.25 14.33 -24.34
C VAL A 305 -8.19 15.25 -23.74
N ASP A 306 -8.54 15.91 -22.63
CA ASP A 306 -7.63 16.80 -21.90
C ASP A 306 -6.32 16.07 -21.57
N GLU A 307 -5.20 16.61 -22.05
CA GLU A 307 -3.86 16.07 -21.84
C GLU A 307 -3.55 15.89 -20.34
N LYS A 308 -4.11 16.73 -19.46
CA LYS A 308 -3.97 16.57 -18.01
C LYS A 308 -4.65 15.32 -17.51
N VAL A 309 -5.82 14.96 -18.06
CA VAL A 309 -6.53 13.71 -17.72
C VAL A 309 -5.72 12.51 -18.16
N ILE A 310 -5.13 12.56 -19.36
CA ILE A 310 -4.23 11.53 -19.88
C ILE A 310 -3.02 11.38 -18.97
N LYS A 311 -2.28 12.47 -18.73
CA LYS A 311 -1.10 12.50 -17.86
C LYS A 311 -1.39 12.01 -16.45
N HIS A 312 -2.55 12.38 -15.90
CA HIS A 312 -2.97 11.91 -14.59
C HIS A 312 -3.29 10.41 -14.59
N PHE A 313 -3.93 9.91 -15.65
CA PHE A 313 -4.23 8.49 -15.78
C PHE A 313 -2.95 7.66 -15.92
N THR A 314 -2.06 8.07 -16.82
CA THR A 314 -0.77 7.41 -17.04
C THR A 314 0.19 7.57 -15.87
N GLY A 315 0.06 8.62 -15.07
CA GLY A 315 0.87 8.81 -13.88
C GLY A 315 0.40 7.94 -12.72
N LEU A 316 -0.89 8.04 -12.34
CA LEU A 316 -1.40 7.44 -11.11
C LEU A 316 -1.72 5.95 -11.20
N PHE A 317 -1.89 5.40 -12.40
CA PHE A 317 -2.28 4.01 -12.60
C PHE A 317 -1.30 3.23 -13.47
N ALA A 318 -0.17 3.84 -13.85
CA ALA A 318 0.91 3.08 -14.44
C ALA A 318 1.52 2.14 -13.39
N GLU A 319 1.95 0.98 -13.86
CA GLU A 319 2.50 -0.07 -13.03
C GLU A 319 3.64 0.39 -12.10
N PRO A 320 4.63 1.19 -12.54
CA PRO A 320 5.69 1.65 -11.63
C PRO A 320 5.16 2.45 -10.45
N TYR A 321 4.14 3.28 -10.67
CA TYR A 321 3.54 4.09 -9.60
C TYR A 321 2.67 3.25 -8.67
N ILE A 322 2.00 2.21 -9.18
CA ILE A 322 1.26 1.28 -8.33
C ILE A 322 2.22 0.44 -7.49
N LEU A 323 3.33 -0.01 -8.07
CA LEU A 323 4.38 -0.72 -7.34
C LEU A 323 5.03 0.17 -6.28
N GLU A 324 5.27 1.44 -6.58
CA GLU A 324 5.73 2.44 -5.61
C GLU A 324 4.67 2.66 -4.53
N PHE A 325 3.40 2.82 -4.89
CA PHE A 325 2.30 2.96 -3.94
C PHE A 325 2.15 1.76 -3.01
N ILE A 326 2.28 0.54 -3.55
CA ILE A 326 2.28 -0.70 -2.77
C ILE A 326 3.52 -0.74 -1.89
N ALA A 327 4.71 -0.34 -2.36
CA ALA A 327 5.94 -0.39 -1.58
C ALA A 327 6.04 0.70 -0.49
N ASP A 328 5.51 1.89 -0.75
CA ASP A 328 5.51 3.04 0.16
C ASP A 328 4.42 2.95 1.22
N ASP A 329 3.46 2.04 1.05
CA ASP A 329 2.46 1.81 2.07
C ASP A 329 3.16 1.37 3.36
N ALA A 330 3.01 2.17 4.42
CA ALA A 330 3.72 1.95 5.68
C ALA A 330 3.47 0.55 6.28
N MET A 331 2.40 -0.12 5.86
CA MET A 331 2.04 -1.47 6.27
C MET A 331 2.70 -2.57 5.42
N THR A 332 2.95 -2.36 4.13
CA THR A 332 3.64 -3.36 3.28
C THR A 332 5.15 -3.39 3.55
N GLY A 333 5.73 -2.26 3.97
CA GLY A 333 7.11 -2.24 4.46
C GLY A 333 7.31 -3.12 5.70
N VAL A 334 6.24 -3.38 6.46
CA VAL A 334 6.23 -4.29 7.61
C VAL A 334 6.02 -5.74 7.19
N PHE A 335 5.16 -5.97 6.19
CA PHE A 335 4.82 -7.29 5.65
C PHE A 335 5.25 -7.36 4.17
N PRO A 336 6.55 -7.51 3.87
CA PRO A 336 7.06 -7.41 2.50
C PRO A 336 6.50 -8.48 1.58
N GLU A 337 6.08 -9.64 2.11
CA GLU A 337 5.41 -10.69 1.35
C GLU A 337 4.08 -10.23 0.73
N LEU A 338 3.42 -9.21 1.29
CA LEU A 338 2.16 -8.70 0.73
C LEU A 338 2.37 -7.96 -0.59
N LYS A 339 3.61 -7.60 -0.95
CA LYS A 339 3.88 -6.82 -2.16
C LYS A 339 3.40 -7.55 -3.43
N GLU A 340 3.69 -8.84 -3.53
CA GLU A 340 3.29 -9.67 -4.67
C GLU A 340 1.78 -9.93 -4.62
N GLU A 341 1.24 -10.36 -3.47
CA GLU A 341 -0.21 -10.59 -3.28
C GLU A 341 -1.06 -9.35 -3.63
N LEU A 342 -0.60 -8.15 -3.27
CA LEU A 342 -1.29 -6.88 -3.57
C LEU A 342 -1.13 -6.44 -5.02
N HIS A 343 0.00 -6.75 -5.67
CA HIS A 343 0.18 -6.51 -7.09
C HIS A 343 -0.74 -7.43 -7.90
N ASP A 344 -0.80 -8.71 -7.57
CA ASP A 344 -1.72 -9.68 -8.18
C ASP A 344 -3.16 -9.25 -8.01
N TYR A 345 -3.53 -8.79 -6.81
CA TYR A 345 -4.86 -8.23 -6.55
C TYR A 345 -5.17 -7.02 -7.45
N TRP A 346 -4.22 -6.08 -7.59
CA TRP A 346 -4.38 -4.93 -8.48
C TRP A 346 -4.54 -5.35 -9.96
N VAL A 347 -3.77 -6.34 -10.41
CA VAL A 347 -3.82 -6.82 -11.79
C VAL A 347 -5.14 -7.54 -12.06
N HIS A 348 -5.46 -8.57 -11.28
CA HIS A 348 -6.58 -9.46 -11.60
C HIS A 348 -7.93 -8.89 -11.17
N GLU A 349 -8.04 -8.48 -9.91
CA GLU A 349 -9.33 -8.02 -9.36
C GLU A 349 -9.65 -6.59 -9.80
N ILE A 350 -8.67 -5.70 -9.92
CA ILE A 350 -8.94 -4.29 -10.24
C ILE A 350 -8.77 -3.98 -11.73
N CYS A 351 -7.70 -4.45 -12.38
CA CYS A 351 -7.47 -4.12 -13.79
C CYS A 351 -8.24 -5.03 -14.72
N MET A 352 -8.08 -6.35 -14.63
CA MET A 352 -8.65 -7.27 -15.61
C MET A 352 -10.17 -7.40 -15.45
N LYS A 353 -10.66 -7.61 -14.24
CA LYS A 353 -12.10 -7.77 -13.97
C LYS A 353 -12.88 -6.45 -14.08
N ASN A 354 -12.26 -5.33 -13.73
CA ASN A 354 -12.94 -4.04 -13.56
C ASN A 354 -12.51 -2.95 -14.57
N THR A 355 -12.09 -3.34 -15.77
CA THR A 355 -11.93 -2.40 -16.90
C THR A 355 -13.20 -2.40 -17.78
N PRO A 356 -13.93 -1.27 -17.90
CA PRO A 356 -15.15 -1.21 -18.70
C PRO A 356 -14.95 -1.65 -20.15
N MET A 357 -15.82 -2.51 -20.68
CA MET A 357 -15.78 -3.01 -22.07
C MET A 357 -14.49 -3.76 -22.47
N LEU A 358 -13.62 -4.11 -21.51
CA LEU A 358 -12.49 -5.00 -21.80
C LEU A 358 -13.03 -6.40 -22.07
N GLN A 359 -12.90 -6.86 -23.31
CA GLN A 359 -13.26 -8.22 -23.70
C GLN A 359 -12.12 -9.17 -23.35
N LYS A 360 -12.44 -10.38 -22.88
CA LYS A 360 -11.41 -11.38 -22.51
C LYS A 360 -10.57 -11.78 -23.72
N GLU A 361 -11.18 -11.75 -24.89
CA GLU A 361 -10.58 -12.05 -26.19
C GLU A 361 -9.46 -11.06 -26.54
N LEU A 362 -9.58 -9.80 -26.13
CA LEU A 362 -8.59 -8.74 -26.38
C LEU A 362 -7.32 -8.89 -25.53
N LEU A 363 -7.37 -9.73 -24.50
CA LEU A 363 -6.20 -10.07 -23.71
C LEU A 363 -5.31 -11.11 -24.42
N ASN A 364 -5.75 -11.74 -25.52
CA ASN A 364 -4.97 -12.75 -26.28
C ASN A 364 -4.33 -13.85 -25.41
N GLY A 365 -4.90 -14.15 -24.23
CA GLY A 365 -4.31 -15.07 -23.26
C GLY A 365 -3.12 -14.52 -22.47
N GLU A 366 -2.81 -13.23 -22.59
CA GLU A 366 -1.82 -12.56 -21.76
C GLU A 366 -2.36 -12.34 -20.34
N GLU A 367 -1.58 -12.76 -19.34
CA GLU A 367 -1.86 -12.56 -17.90
C GLU A 367 -1.38 -11.20 -17.39
N ARG A 368 -1.21 -10.21 -18.28
CA ARG A 368 -0.79 -8.85 -17.91
C ARG A 368 -1.90 -7.84 -18.19
N PRO A 369 -1.95 -6.74 -17.43
CA PRO A 369 -2.83 -5.63 -17.77
C PRO A 369 -2.40 -4.99 -19.09
N LEU A 370 -3.37 -4.55 -19.88
CA LEU A 370 -3.09 -3.71 -21.05
C LEU A 370 -2.36 -2.43 -20.59
N THR A 371 -1.30 -2.08 -21.31
CA THR A 371 -0.69 -0.75 -21.17
C THR A 371 -1.71 0.32 -21.50
N TYR A 372 -1.46 1.55 -21.04
CA TYR A 372 -2.34 2.66 -21.36
C TYR A 372 -2.55 2.87 -22.86
N ILE A 373 -1.47 2.72 -23.66
CA ILE A 373 -1.53 2.91 -25.11
C ILE A 373 -2.42 1.83 -25.75
N GLU A 374 -2.25 0.57 -25.34
CA GLU A 374 -3.10 -0.54 -25.78
C GLU A 374 -4.56 -0.31 -25.39
N LEU A 375 -4.81 0.12 -24.15
CA LEU A 375 -6.15 0.41 -23.65
C LEU A 375 -6.82 1.55 -24.41
N LEU A 376 -6.11 2.64 -24.71
CA LEU A 376 -6.62 3.72 -25.54
C LEU A 376 -6.93 3.24 -26.96
N GLN A 377 -6.00 2.50 -27.57
CA GLN A 377 -6.17 2.00 -28.92
C GLN A 377 -7.39 1.08 -29.03
N MET A 378 -7.59 0.22 -28.04
CA MET A 378 -8.79 -0.60 -27.88
C MET A 378 -10.05 0.27 -27.90
N TYR A 379 -10.13 1.31 -27.06
CA TYR A 379 -11.30 2.18 -27.04
C TYR A 379 -11.51 2.97 -28.35
N VAL A 380 -10.44 3.40 -29.00
CA VAL A 380 -10.53 4.01 -30.34
C VAL A 380 -11.12 3.02 -31.33
N ASN A 381 -10.65 1.77 -31.34
CA ASN A 381 -11.13 0.73 -32.23
C ASN A 381 -12.60 0.35 -31.95
N ILE A 382 -13.00 0.30 -30.69
CA ILE A 382 -14.40 0.08 -30.26
C ILE A 382 -15.30 1.22 -30.77
N VAL A 383 -14.89 2.48 -30.57
CA VAL A 383 -15.67 3.66 -30.97
C VAL A 383 -15.75 3.82 -32.49
N ASP A 384 -14.65 3.53 -33.21
CA ASP A 384 -14.60 3.52 -34.68
C ASP A 384 -15.38 2.33 -35.28
N GLY A 385 -15.77 1.36 -34.46
CA GLY A 385 -16.47 0.14 -34.90
C GLY A 385 -15.57 -0.86 -35.64
N LYS A 386 -14.25 -0.81 -35.44
CA LYS A 386 -13.28 -1.72 -36.06
C LYS A 386 -13.14 -3.05 -35.31
N GLU A 387 -13.37 -3.07 -34.00
CA GLU A 387 -13.17 -4.26 -33.14
C GLU A 387 -14.45 -4.96 -32.70
N LEU A 388 -15.59 -4.30 -32.81
CA LEU A 388 -16.85 -4.96 -32.56
C LEU A 388 -17.20 -5.79 -33.80
N GLY A 389 -16.75 -7.05 -33.83
CA GLY A 389 -17.30 -8.13 -34.66
C GLY A 389 -18.80 -8.41 -34.40
N LEU A 390 -19.54 -7.39 -33.97
CA LEU A 390 -20.97 -7.25 -34.15
C LEU A 390 -21.23 -7.10 -35.66
N GLU A 391 -21.00 -8.17 -36.42
CA GLU A 391 -21.89 -8.43 -37.55
C GLU A 391 -23.29 -8.35 -36.95
N ALA A 392 -24.02 -7.30 -37.35
CA ALA A 392 -25.38 -7.10 -36.90
C ALA A 392 -26.12 -8.43 -37.11
N LYS A 393 -26.44 -9.15 -36.04
CA LYS A 393 -27.50 -10.16 -36.05
C LYS A 393 -28.70 -9.40 -36.58
N LYS A 394 -28.97 -9.54 -37.89
CA LYS A 394 -30.18 -9.02 -38.50
C LYS A 394 -31.32 -9.52 -37.61
N PRO A 395 -32.22 -8.65 -37.15
CA PRO A 395 -33.45 -9.14 -36.56
C PRO A 395 -34.05 -10.10 -37.58
N SER A 396 -34.15 -11.38 -37.21
CA SER A 396 -34.84 -12.38 -38.01
C SER A 396 -36.27 -11.90 -38.16
N GLY A 397 -36.53 -11.25 -39.29
CA GLY A 397 -37.83 -10.75 -39.64
C GLY A 397 -38.79 -11.91 -39.82
N THR A 398 -40.01 -11.69 -39.31
CA THR A 398 -41.27 -12.13 -39.90
C THR A 398 -41.44 -13.63 -40.10
N ASP A 399 -41.84 -14.30 -39.01
CA ASP A 399 -42.94 -15.25 -39.14
C ASP A 399 -44.23 -14.44 -39.12
N ALA A 400 -44.70 -14.12 -40.32
CA ALA A 400 -46.10 -13.81 -40.57
C ALA A 400 -46.73 -15.08 -41.15
N LEU A 401 -47.50 -15.77 -40.32
CA LEU A 401 -48.76 -16.43 -40.67
C LEU A 401 -49.60 -16.60 -39.41
#